data_AF-A0A519Y527-F1
#
_entry.id   AF-A0A519Y527-F1
#
_cell.length_a   1.000
_cell.length_b   1.000
_cell.length_c   1.000
_cell.angle_alpha   90.00
_cell.angle_beta   90.00
_cell.angle_gamma   90.00
#
_symmetry.space_group_name_H-M   'P 1'
#
loop_
_entity.id
_entity.type
_entity.pdbx_description
1 polymer ?
#
loop_
_entity_poly.entity_id
_entity_poly.type
_entity_poly.pdbx_seq_one_letter_code
_entity_poly.pdbx_strand_id
1 'polypeptide(L)'
;MNKIIFIICLCFIYVSVFAQKSKRTIIIGNPSKFNRSKELVRVNWAEVLKAYPAIDTANFEVINKTTGGEIQYQLEKLGGKAIKFLLLQVSVKANTKIQLQLLKGKPNPVSTKTFGRYVPERKDDFAWEIDKIAFRMYGKALENTNENA
;
A
#
# COMPACT_ATOMS: atom_id res chain seq x y z
N MET A 1 50.21 49.75 36.57
CA MET A 1 49.25 50.56 35.77
C MET A 1 49.78 50.52 34.35
N ASN A 2 49.20 49.88 33.34
CA ASN A 2 47.80 49.64 32.99
C ASN A 2 47.63 48.34 32.19
N LYS A 3 46.39 47.84 32.22
CA LYS A 3 45.91 46.54 31.76
C LYS A 3 45.85 46.48 30.23
N ILE A 4 46.48 45.48 29.61
CA ILE A 4 46.27 45.14 28.20
C ILE A 4 45.13 44.12 28.14
N ILE A 5 44.03 44.55 27.54
CA ILE A 5 42.74 43.86 27.45
C ILE A 5 42.84 42.77 26.37
N PHE A 6 42.61 41.53 26.79
CA PHE A 6 42.53 40.35 25.93
C PHE A 6 41.07 40.23 25.44
N ILE A 7 40.78 40.65 24.20
CA ILE A 7 39.47 40.40 23.56
C ILE A 7 39.48 38.98 23.00
N ILE A 8 38.75 38.09 23.67
CA ILE A 8 38.35 36.77 23.15
C ILE A 8 37.08 36.98 22.34
N CYS A 9 37.20 36.89 21.02
CA CYS A 9 36.05 36.87 20.11
C CYS A 9 35.44 35.47 20.15
N LEU A 10 34.41 35.28 20.99
CA LEU A 10 33.67 34.03 21.10
C LEU A 10 32.62 33.95 19.98
N CYS A 11 33.03 33.46 18.81
CA CYS A 11 32.09 33.11 17.73
C CYS A 11 31.24 31.90 18.17
N PHE A 12 30.03 32.16 18.66
CA PHE A 12 28.98 31.15 18.82
C PHE A 12 28.51 30.69 17.44
N ILE A 13 29.11 29.61 16.92
CA ILE A 13 28.60 28.91 15.73
C ILE A 13 27.34 28.16 16.17
N TYR A 14 26.17 28.73 15.88
CA TYR A 14 24.90 28.02 15.93
C TYR A 14 24.88 26.95 14.83
N VAL A 15 25.43 25.77 15.13
CA VAL A 15 25.19 24.58 14.29
C VAL A 15 23.76 24.15 14.56
N SER A 16 22.83 24.64 13.74
CA SER A 16 21.49 24.05 13.65
C SER A 16 21.63 22.61 13.18
N VAL A 17 21.63 21.68 14.14
CA VAL A 17 21.48 20.25 13.87
C VAL A 17 20.10 20.09 13.24
N PHE A 18 20.07 19.94 11.92
CA PHE A 18 18.88 19.44 11.24
C PHE A 18 18.64 18.03 11.77
N ALA A 19 17.67 17.88 12.66
CA ALA A 19 17.14 16.59 13.03
C ALA A 19 16.63 15.93 11.75
N GLN A 20 17.42 15.01 11.20
CA GLN A 20 17.05 14.26 10.01
C GLN A 20 15.86 13.37 10.39
N LYS A 21 14.65 13.86 10.10
CA LYS A 21 13.40 13.11 10.26
C LYS A 21 13.62 11.72 9.68
N SER A 22 13.55 10.68 10.51
CA SER A 22 13.77 9.33 10.02
C SER A 22 12.77 9.08 8.88
N LYS A 23 13.28 8.76 7.69
CA LYS A 23 12.44 8.49 6.53
C LYS A 23 11.73 7.18 6.81
N ARG A 24 10.44 7.27 7.14
CA ARG A 24 9.56 6.11 7.34
C ARG A 24 9.56 5.28 6.06
N THR A 25 9.75 3.96 6.17
CA THR A 25 9.80 3.04 5.03
C THR A 25 9.14 1.71 5.39
N ILE A 26 8.55 1.08 4.37
CA ILE A 26 8.08 -0.30 4.43
C ILE A 26 9.12 -1.15 3.69
N ILE A 27 9.65 -2.18 4.35
CA ILE A 27 10.66 -3.07 3.76
C ILE A 27 10.01 -4.43 3.51
N ILE A 28 10.02 -4.88 2.26
CA ILE A 28 9.46 -6.17 1.85
C ILE A 28 10.61 -7.03 1.32
N GLY A 29 10.83 -8.19 1.93
CA GLY A 29 11.87 -9.13 1.54
C GLY A 29 11.32 -10.39 0.89
N ASN A 30 12.05 -10.91 -0.08
CA ASN A 30 11.83 -12.24 -0.65
C ASN A 30 13.03 -13.13 -0.31
N PRO A 31 12.95 -13.99 0.72
CA PRO A 31 14.04 -14.90 1.09
C PRO A 31 14.10 -16.16 0.21
N SER A 32 13.20 -16.34 -0.76
CA SER A 32 13.22 -17.52 -1.62
C SER A 32 14.27 -17.41 -2.73
N LYS A 33 14.61 -18.56 -3.31
CA LYS A 33 15.54 -18.68 -4.45
C LYS A 33 14.91 -18.30 -5.80
N PHE A 34 13.64 -17.92 -5.84
CA PHE A 34 12.92 -17.59 -7.07
C PHE A 34 12.29 -16.20 -7.00
N ASN A 35 12.10 -15.59 -8.16
CA ASN A 35 11.45 -14.28 -8.27
C ASN A 35 9.97 -14.41 -7.90
N ARG A 36 9.48 -13.46 -7.11
CA ARG A 36 8.04 -13.32 -6.83
C ARG A 36 7.51 -12.13 -7.61
N SER A 37 6.50 -12.35 -8.44
CA SER A 37 5.99 -11.35 -9.39
C SER A 37 4.50 -11.11 -9.16
N LYS A 38 4.10 -9.83 -9.06
CA LYS A 38 2.71 -9.38 -8.86
C LYS A 38 2.03 -10.01 -7.62
N GLU A 39 2.80 -10.29 -6.58
CA GLU A 39 2.31 -10.82 -5.31
C GLU A 39 1.58 -9.74 -4.51
N LEU A 40 0.57 -10.15 -3.75
CA LEU A 40 -0.14 -9.27 -2.83
C LEU A 40 0.47 -9.37 -1.43
N VAL A 41 0.99 -8.26 -0.92
CA VAL A 41 1.50 -8.14 0.45
C VAL A 41 0.53 -7.34 1.29
N ARG A 42 0.17 -7.89 2.46
CA ARG A 42 -0.71 -7.26 3.42
C ARG A 42 0.11 -6.63 4.55
N VAL A 43 -0.07 -5.33 4.79
CA VAL A 43 0.56 -4.58 5.88
C VAL A 43 -0.51 -4.12 6.86
N ASN A 44 -0.28 -4.29 8.17
CA ASN A 44 -1.22 -3.86 9.20
C ASN A 44 -1.39 -2.34 9.18
N TRP A 45 -2.63 -1.87 9.03
CA TRP A 45 -2.91 -0.44 8.95
C TRP A 45 -2.54 0.31 10.22
N ALA A 46 -2.64 -0.32 11.40
CA ALA A 46 -2.24 0.30 12.66
C ALA A 46 -0.74 0.62 12.69
N GLU A 47 0.10 -0.20 12.06
CA GLU A 47 1.55 0.06 11.93
C GLU A 47 1.81 1.17 10.93
N VAL A 48 1.05 1.21 9.83
CA VAL A 48 1.10 2.32 8.86
C VAL A 48 0.77 3.64 9.55
N LEU A 49 -0.29 3.71 10.38
CA LEU A 49 -0.66 4.93 11.09
C LEU A 49 0.39 5.36 12.12
N LYS A 50 1.03 4.43 12.83
CA LYS A 50 2.16 4.76 13.73
C LYS A 50 3.31 5.40 12.93
N ALA A 51 3.61 4.83 11.76
CA ALA A 51 4.63 5.35 10.88
C ALA A 51 4.18 6.57 10.06
N TYR A 52 2.88 6.85 9.90
CA TYR A 52 2.33 7.93 9.08
C TYR A 52 1.02 8.45 9.71
N PRO A 53 1.09 9.17 10.84
CA PRO A 53 -0.11 9.55 11.59
C PRO A 53 -0.94 10.64 10.91
N ALA A 54 -0.34 11.37 9.96
CA ALA A 54 -0.99 12.43 9.17
C ALA A 54 -1.26 11.99 7.72
N ILE A 55 -1.41 10.68 7.48
CA ILE A 55 -1.73 10.16 6.15
C ILE A 55 -3.16 10.56 5.76
N ASP A 56 -3.30 11.12 4.56
CA ASP A 56 -4.60 11.33 3.95
C ASP A 56 -4.93 10.10 3.09
N THR A 57 -5.92 9.31 3.51
CA THR A 57 -6.30 8.06 2.83
C THR A 57 -6.90 8.27 1.45
N ALA A 58 -7.32 9.51 1.12
CA ALA A 58 -7.81 9.85 -0.22
C ALA A 58 -6.67 10.28 -1.17
N ASN A 59 -5.54 10.76 -0.62
CA ASN A 59 -4.47 11.40 -1.39
C ASN A 59 -3.09 10.96 -0.91
N PHE A 60 -2.77 9.68 -1.12
CA PHE A 60 -1.39 9.21 -1.00
C PHE A 60 -0.99 8.23 -2.11
N GLU A 61 0.31 8.21 -2.36
CA GLU A 61 0.99 7.32 -3.30
C GLU A 61 1.94 6.40 -2.53
N VAL A 62 2.19 5.20 -3.07
CA VAL A 62 3.20 4.28 -2.55
C VAL A 62 4.32 4.18 -3.58
N ILE A 63 5.50 4.67 -3.25
CA ILE A 63 6.63 4.74 -4.18
C ILE A 63 7.71 3.74 -3.80
N ASN A 64 8.23 3.02 -4.78
CA ASN A 64 9.46 2.25 -4.64
C ASN A 64 10.65 3.22 -4.62
N LYS A 65 11.39 3.27 -3.51
CA LYS A 65 12.49 4.22 -3.34
C LYS A 65 13.66 4.00 -4.29
N THR A 66 13.86 2.78 -4.76
CA THR A 66 14.98 2.45 -5.65
C THR A 66 14.67 2.82 -7.09
N THR A 67 13.45 2.56 -7.55
CA THR A 67 13.07 2.78 -8.96
C THR A 67 12.31 4.09 -9.20
N GLY A 68 11.76 4.70 -8.15
CA GLY A 68 10.84 5.83 -8.25
C GLY A 68 9.44 5.46 -8.75
N GLY A 69 9.20 4.19 -9.11
CA GLY A 69 7.91 3.74 -9.63
C GLY A 69 6.85 3.61 -8.55
N GLU A 70 5.61 3.93 -8.89
CA GLU A 70 4.45 3.76 -8.01
C GLU A 70 4.04 2.28 -7.91
N ILE A 71 3.63 1.89 -6.71
CA ILE A 71 3.09 0.57 -6.37
C ILE A 71 1.58 0.69 -6.23
N GLN A 72 0.86 -0.15 -6.98
CA GLN A 72 -0.59 -0.27 -6.86
C GLN A 72 -0.96 -0.79 -5.48
N TYR A 73 -1.94 -0.15 -4.85
CA TYR A 73 -2.38 -0.51 -3.51
C TYR A 73 -3.91 -0.49 -3.38
N GLN A 74 -4.39 -1.15 -2.33
CA GLN A 74 -5.80 -1.10 -1.92
C GLN A 74 -5.89 -1.03 -0.39
N LEU A 75 -6.88 -0.31 0.12
CA LEU A 75 -7.21 -0.28 1.55
C LEU A 75 -8.30 -1.30 1.85
N GLU A 76 -7.97 -2.33 2.63
CA GLU A 76 -8.88 -3.42 2.98
C GLU A 76 -9.58 -3.15 4.31
N LYS A 77 -10.90 -3.30 4.33
CA LYS A 77 -11.76 -3.06 5.51
C LYS A 77 -12.39 -4.33 6.10
N LEU A 78 -12.19 -5.49 5.47
CA LEU A 78 -12.81 -6.78 5.85
C LEU A 78 -14.33 -6.68 6.03
N GLY A 79 -15.03 -5.99 5.12
CA GLY A 79 -16.49 -5.77 5.21
C GLY A 79 -16.95 -4.74 6.24
N GLY A 80 -16.04 -4.20 7.06
CA GLY A 80 -16.32 -3.13 8.02
C GLY A 80 -16.15 -1.71 7.47
N LYS A 81 -16.28 -0.72 8.35
CA LYS A 81 -16.03 0.70 8.02
C LYS A 81 -14.54 1.09 8.12
N ALA A 82 -13.83 0.51 9.09
CA ALA A 82 -12.45 0.87 9.40
C ALA A 82 -11.45 0.12 8.49
N ILE A 83 -10.40 0.83 8.07
CA ILE A 83 -9.28 0.22 7.35
C ILE A 83 -8.51 -0.68 8.31
N LYS A 84 -8.24 -1.91 7.88
CA LYS A 84 -7.48 -2.92 8.63
C LYS A 84 -6.13 -3.18 8.01
N PHE A 85 -6.04 -3.17 6.69
CA PHE A 85 -4.80 -3.45 5.99
C PHE A 85 -4.56 -2.54 4.79
N LEU A 86 -3.27 -2.29 4.52
CA LEU A 86 -2.78 -1.80 3.25
C LEU A 86 -2.32 -3.01 2.43
N LEU A 87 -2.98 -3.24 1.31
CA LEU A 87 -2.62 -4.27 0.34
C LEU A 87 -1.72 -3.66 -0.74
N LEU A 88 -0.59 -4.30 -1.02
CA LEU A 88 0.42 -3.81 -1.97
C LEU A 88 0.68 -4.89 -3.01
N GLN A 89 0.53 -4.58 -4.30
CA GLN A 89 0.91 -5.50 -5.37
C GLN A 89 2.38 -5.27 -5.77
N VAL A 90 3.27 -6.18 -5.39
CA VAL A 90 4.73 -6.02 -5.54
C VAL A 90 5.38 -7.16 -6.32
N SER A 91 6.53 -6.84 -6.92
CA SER A 91 7.44 -7.84 -7.50
C SER A 91 8.80 -7.71 -6.82
N VAL A 92 9.32 -8.82 -6.29
CA VAL A 92 10.57 -8.86 -5.53
C VAL A 92 11.43 -10.02 -6.06
N LYS A 93 12.66 -9.70 -6.49
CA LYS A 93 13.61 -10.70 -6.99
C LYS A 93 14.03 -11.66 -5.88
N ALA A 94 14.48 -12.86 -6.28
CA ALA A 94 15.03 -13.86 -5.36
C ALA A 94 16.09 -13.26 -4.42
N ASN A 95 16.05 -13.60 -3.13
CA ASN A 95 16.99 -13.16 -2.09
C ASN A 95 17.20 -11.62 -1.99
N THR A 96 16.22 -10.81 -2.38
CA THR A 96 16.32 -9.34 -2.32
C THR A 96 15.24 -8.71 -1.45
N LYS A 97 15.37 -7.40 -1.22
CA LYS A 97 14.39 -6.57 -0.54
C LYS A 97 14.07 -5.33 -1.38
N ILE A 98 12.83 -4.87 -1.31
CA ILE A 98 12.43 -3.56 -1.82
C ILE A 98 12.08 -2.63 -0.65
N GLN A 99 12.25 -1.33 -0.87
CA GLN A 99 11.90 -0.31 0.10
C GLN A 99 10.82 0.59 -0.50
N LEU A 100 9.71 0.71 0.21
CA LEU A 100 8.58 1.52 -0.19
C LEU A 100 8.41 2.71 0.76
N GLN A 101 7.90 3.81 0.25
CA GLN A 101 7.59 5.02 1.00
C GLN A 101 6.21 5.52 0.62
N LEU A 102 5.46 6.02 1.62
CA LEU A 102 4.16 6.65 1.38
C LEU A 102 4.38 8.16 1.28
N LEU A 103 3.90 8.74 0.18
CA LEU A 103 3.99 10.17 -0.12
C LEU A 103 2.59 10.76 -0.26
N LYS A 104 2.45 12.06 0.02
CA LYS A 104 1.23 12.79 -0.30
C LYS A 104 1.17 12.96 -1.81
N GLY A 105 0.03 12.67 -2.41
CA GLY A 105 -0.12 12.70 -3.86
C GLY A 105 -1.39 11.98 -4.32
N LYS A 106 -1.69 12.08 -5.61
CA LYS A 106 -2.87 11.45 -6.19
C LYS A 106 -2.42 10.14 -6.84
N PRO A 107 -2.87 8.97 -6.35
CA PRO A 107 -2.42 7.70 -6.91
C PRO A 107 -2.82 7.55 -8.37
N ASN A 108 -1.98 6.85 -9.13
CA ASN A 108 -2.28 6.54 -10.52
C ASN A 108 -3.52 5.65 -10.63
N PRO A 109 -4.34 5.84 -11.68
CA PRO A 109 -5.49 4.99 -11.90
C PRO A 109 -5.05 3.54 -12.12
N VAL A 110 -5.69 2.62 -11.41
CA VAL A 110 -5.43 1.19 -11.54
C VAL A 110 -6.39 0.59 -12.56
N SER A 111 -5.86 -0.18 -13.50
CA SER A 111 -6.67 -0.93 -14.47
C SER A 111 -7.52 -1.97 -13.73
N THR A 112 -8.84 -1.92 -13.96
CA THR A 112 -9.79 -2.87 -13.36
C THR A 112 -9.58 -4.25 -13.98
N LYS A 113 -9.35 -5.27 -13.15
CA LYS A 113 -9.11 -6.66 -13.56
C LYS A 113 -10.20 -7.62 -13.13
N THR A 114 -11.26 -7.09 -12.55
CA THR A 114 -12.35 -7.88 -11.98
C THR A 114 -13.67 -7.30 -12.45
N PHE A 115 -14.58 -8.16 -12.85
CA PHE A 115 -15.93 -7.77 -13.24
C PHE A 115 -16.92 -8.70 -12.57
N GLY A 116 -18.09 -8.18 -12.20
CA GLY A 116 -19.13 -9.00 -11.60
C GLY A 116 -20.49 -8.39 -11.88
N ARG A 117 -21.46 -9.26 -12.14
CA ARG A 117 -22.85 -8.86 -12.41
C ARG A 117 -23.82 -9.98 -12.07
N TYR A 118 -25.07 -9.58 -11.89
CA TYR A 118 -26.18 -10.52 -12.04
C TYR A 118 -26.32 -10.93 -13.51
N VAL A 119 -26.72 -12.18 -13.72
CA VAL A 119 -26.93 -12.82 -15.01
C VAL A 119 -28.40 -13.25 -15.09
N PRO A 120 -29.32 -12.32 -15.44
CA PRO A 120 -30.76 -12.60 -15.49
C PRO A 120 -31.11 -13.75 -16.43
N GLU A 121 -30.34 -13.90 -17.52
CA GLU A 121 -30.49 -14.98 -18.50
C GLU A 121 -30.28 -16.38 -17.88
N ARG A 122 -29.69 -16.42 -16.68
CA ARG A 122 -29.36 -17.61 -15.91
C ARG A 122 -30.10 -17.62 -14.57
N LYS A 123 -31.37 -17.19 -14.56
CA LYS A 123 -32.24 -17.21 -13.37
C LYS A 123 -31.62 -16.46 -12.18
N ASP A 124 -31.10 -15.27 -12.48
CA ASP A 124 -30.48 -14.36 -11.52
C ASP A 124 -29.19 -14.88 -10.85
N ASP A 125 -28.47 -15.78 -11.51
CA ASP A 125 -27.11 -16.16 -11.11
C ASP A 125 -26.25 -14.91 -10.90
N PHE A 126 -25.42 -14.91 -9.86
CA PHE A 126 -24.37 -13.89 -9.73
C PHE A 126 -23.05 -14.47 -10.23
N ALA A 127 -22.46 -13.83 -11.22
CA ALA A 127 -21.18 -14.24 -11.79
C ALA A 127 -20.14 -13.13 -11.57
N TRP A 128 -18.91 -13.54 -11.23
CA TRP A 128 -17.78 -12.62 -11.19
C TRP A 128 -16.54 -13.29 -11.75
N GLU A 129 -15.69 -12.50 -12.39
CA GLU A 129 -14.44 -12.95 -12.97
C GLU A 129 -13.27 -12.12 -12.44
N ILE A 130 -12.13 -12.78 -12.38
CA ILE A 130 -10.82 -12.18 -12.16
C ILE A 130 -9.98 -12.43 -13.42
N ASP A 131 -8.76 -11.89 -13.48
CA ASP A 131 -7.86 -11.96 -14.65
C ASP A 131 -7.49 -13.38 -15.12
N LYS A 132 -7.88 -14.43 -14.39
CA LYS A 132 -7.56 -15.83 -14.70
C LYS A 132 -8.74 -16.81 -14.60
N ILE A 133 -9.78 -16.50 -13.84
CA ILE A 133 -10.82 -17.45 -13.46
C ILE A 133 -12.16 -16.71 -13.37
N ALA A 134 -13.23 -17.38 -13.79
CA ALA A 134 -14.60 -16.94 -13.55
C ALA A 134 -15.27 -17.83 -12.50
N PHE A 135 -16.15 -17.22 -11.73
CA PHE A 135 -16.93 -17.83 -10.67
C PHE A 135 -18.41 -17.53 -10.87
N ARG A 136 -19.25 -18.42 -10.36
CA ARG A 136 -20.70 -18.31 -10.42
C ARG A 136 -21.30 -18.82 -9.12
N MET A 137 -22.36 -18.16 -8.68
CA MET A 137 -23.24 -18.61 -7.61
C MET A 137 -24.68 -18.63 -8.11
N TYR A 138 -25.42 -19.68 -7.76
CA TYR A 138 -26.81 -19.83 -8.19
C TYR A 138 -27.69 -18.69 -7.70
N GLY A 139 -28.52 -18.20 -8.60
CA GLY A 139 -29.47 -17.13 -8.34
C GLY A 139 -30.63 -17.57 -7.45
N LYS A 140 -31.26 -16.59 -6.80
CA LYS A 140 -32.40 -16.82 -5.91
C LYS A 140 -33.58 -17.49 -6.65
N ALA A 141 -33.76 -17.24 -7.93
CA ALA A 141 -34.85 -17.82 -8.70
C ALA A 141 -34.77 -19.36 -8.82
N LEU A 142 -33.60 -19.96 -8.59
CA LEU A 142 -33.41 -21.42 -8.56
C LEU A 142 -33.74 -22.05 -7.21
N GLU A 143 -33.84 -21.28 -6.13
CA GLU A 143 -34.08 -21.80 -4.77
C GLU A 143 -35.41 -22.56 -4.66
N ASN A 144 -36.41 -22.18 -5.46
CA ASN A 144 -37.75 -22.75 -5.42
C ASN A 144 -38.03 -23.73 -6.58
N THR A 145 -36.99 -24.16 -7.32
CA THR A 145 -37.15 -25.06 -8.46
C THR A 145 -36.44 -26.39 -8.20
N ASN A 146 -36.93 -27.47 -8.82
CA ASN A 146 -36.28 -28.79 -8.80
C ASN A 146 -35.31 -28.96 -9.99
N GLU A 147 -34.84 -27.86 -10.57
CA GLU A 147 -33.94 -27.89 -11.71
C GLU A 147 -32.52 -28.24 -11.25
N ASN A 148 -31.87 -29.18 -11.93
CA ASN A 148 -30.45 -29.45 -11.74
C ASN A 148 -29.66 -28.29 -12.38
N ALA A 149 -28.99 -27.50 -11.54
CA ALA A 149 -28.34 -26.26 -11.97
C ALA A 149 -26.82 -26.41 -12.16
#